data_AF-A0A964T7J3-F1
#
_entry.id   AF-A0A964T7J3-F1
#
_cell.length_a   1.000
_cell.length_b   1.000
_cell.length_c   1.000
_cell.angle_alpha   90.00
_cell.angle_beta   90.00
_cell.angle_gamma   90.00
#
_symmetry.space_group_name_H-M   'P 1'
#
loop_
_entity.id
_entity.type
_entity.pdbx_description
1 polymer ?
#
loop_
_entity_poly.entity_id
_entity_poly.type
_entity_poly.pdbx_seq_one_letter_code
_entity_poly.pdbx_strand_id
1 'polypeptide(L)'
;MRIICGLLSSALLFGTALAAEPHAVSFTMQASQQSLRDKARNDTFASTVDAPGWANSRFDVECSAGTAGLWGIGFTRRDETCKVTGKTMLVNPTNHAQQILRINYSGGFVTKPDGYTDARTILANYQKVGTAAAENASFGGSVMMKPENPAASAKALQERLIGYLQEQGGAQGGVSISTEMDTIRFDRFMVPNVGGRGTVDCAWTGDMLYAYANEAWQMDFTVKCGEQTYKLEGNMPWLDVEGQDHQAEYVLNLMTGGGGGAAGGDPFAAADPFAQIDGISGTIKMELSDLVEVRISETETDEVPVSVTAKGTLTGTNVPPDLTYSFAQILAIFARTMFGA
;
A
#
# COMPACT_ATOMS: atom_id res chain seq x y z
N MET A 1 -69.74 -19.15 9.33
CA MET A 1 -69.06 -17.96 9.87
C MET A 1 -68.22 -18.36 11.08
N ARG A 2 -66.92 -18.55 10.87
CA ARG A 2 -65.81 -18.11 11.75
C ARG A 2 -64.51 -18.58 11.12
N ILE A 3 -63.82 -17.61 10.51
CA ILE A 3 -62.46 -17.67 10.01
C ILE A 3 -61.55 -17.68 11.23
N ILE A 4 -60.67 -18.68 11.36
CA ILE A 4 -59.52 -18.61 12.26
C ILE A 4 -58.29 -18.67 11.36
N CYS A 5 -57.67 -17.51 11.21
CA CYS A 5 -56.46 -17.28 10.43
C CYS A 5 -55.27 -17.86 11.20
N GLY A 6 -54.64 -18.91 10.65
CA GLY A 6 -53.37 -19.44 11.17
C GLY A 6 -52.22 -18.54 10.73
N LEU A 7 -51.55 -17.91 11.69
CA LEU A 7 -50.27 -17.24 11.49
C LEU A 7 -49.18 -18.31 11.40
N LEU A 8 -48.70 -18.55 10.17
CA LEU A 8 -47.41 -19.18 9.91
C LEU A 8 -46.31 -18.16 10.26
N SER A 9 -45.65 -18.35 11.41
CA SER A 9 -44.39 -17.66 11.70
C SER A 9 -43.27 -18.31 10.90
N SER A 10 -42.89 -17.68 9.78
CA SER A 10 -41.61 -17.92 9.13
C SER A 10 -40.49 -17.33 9.99
N ALA A 11 -39.72 -18.18 10.66
CA ALA A 11 -38.47 -17.77 11.30
C ALA A 11 -37.42 -17.50 10.21
N LEU A 12 -37.17 -16.21 9.97
CA LEU A 12 -35.99 -15.73 9.23
C LEU A 12 -34.74 -16.16 10.01
N LEU A 13 -34.00 -17.13 9.47
CA LEU A 13 -32.62 -17.39 9.87
C LEU A 13 -31.77 -16.20 9.39
N PHE A 14 -31.57 -15.22 10.26
CA PHE A 14 -30.47 -14.29 10.13
C PHE A 14 -29.19 -15.09 10.31
N GLY A 15 -28.50 -15.38 9.20
CA GLY A 15 -27.13 -15.88 9.24
C GLY A 15 -26.25 -14.82 9.88
N THR A 16 -25.84 -15.06 11.13
CA THR A 16 -24.71 -14.34 11.71
C THR A 16 -23.48 -14.72 10.87
N ALA A 17 -22.95 -13.77 10.09
CA ALA A 17 -21.62 -13.91 9.53
C ALA A 17 -20.66 -14.12 10.72
N LEU A 18 -20.06 -15.30 10.82
CA LEU A 18 -18.96 -15.53 11.74
C LEU A 18 -17.86 -14.53 11.36
N ALA A 19 -17.46 -13.68 12.31
CA ALA A 19 -16.31 -12.80 12.14
C ALA A 19 -15.12 -13.67 11.70
N ALA A 20 -14.47 -13.29 10.60
CA ALA A 20 -13.30 -14.01 10.14
C ALA A 20 -12.18 -13.81 11.17
N GLU A 21 -11.46 -14.88 11.55
CA GLU A 21 -10.30 -14.72 12.43
C GLU A 21 -9.27 -13.81 11.77
N PRO A 22 -8.65 -12.88 12.53
CA PRO A 22 -7.63 -12.02 11.98
C PRO A 22 -6.48 -12.82 11.37
N HIS A 23 -6.00 -12.39 10.21
CA HIS A 23 -4.83 -12.99 9.54
C HIS A 23 -3.67 -12.01 9.49
N ALA A 24 -2.46 -12.55 9.63
CA ALA A 24 -1.23 -11.76 9.59
C ALA A 24 -0.49 -11.94 8.26
N VAL A 25 0.09 -10.85 7.77
CA VAL A 25 1.02 -10.80 6.63
C VAL A 25 2.28 -10.07 7.09
N SER A 26 3.39 -10.79 7.18
CA SER A 26 4.69 -10.19 7.47
C SER A 26 5.29 -9.56 6.22
N PHE A 27 5.90 -8.40 6.41
CA PHE A 27 6.60 -7.65 5.37
C PHE A 27 8.05 -7.44 5.79
N THR A 28 9.00 -7.70 4.90
CA THR A 28 10.39 -7.27 5.06
C THR A 28 10.88 -6.63 3.78
N MET A 29 11.83 -5.69 3.91
CA MET A 29 12.48 -5.04 2.79
C MET A 29 13.92 -4.68 3.15
N GLN A 30 14.81 -4.80 2.16
CA GLN A 30 16.11 -4.15 2.16
C GLN A 30 16.20 -3.26 0.93
N ALA A 31 16.39 -1.96 1.15
CA ALA A 31 16.55 -0.96 0.12
C ALA A 31 17.98 -0.44 0.08
N SER A 32 18.46 -0.18 -1.13
CA SER A 32 19.74 0.47 -1.41
C SER A 32 19.51 1.52 -2.48
N GLN A 33 19.62 2.79 -2.10
CA GLN A 33 19.26 3.96 -2.89
C GLN A 33 20.50 4.65 -3.44
N GLN A 34 21.30 3.89 -4.19
CA GLN A 34 22.60 4.33 -4.71
C GLN A 34 22.51 5.54 -5.64
N SER A 35 21.33 5.77 -6.24
CA SER A 35 21.08 6.91 -7.11
C SER A 35 21.19 8.26 -6.42
N LEU A 36 21.01 8.30 -5.08
CA LEU A 36 21.22 9.49 -4.27
C LEU A 36 22.69 9.93 -4.26
N ARG A 37 23.62 8.97 -4.38
CA ARG A 37 25.07 9.22 -4.47
C ARG A 37 25.54 9.39 -5.91
N ASP A 38 24.96 8.62 -6.83
CA ASP A 38 25.34 8.57 -8.24
C ASP A 38 24.11 8.26 -9.11
N LYS A 39 23.60 9.26 -9.80
CA LYS A 39 22.40 9.15 -10.66
C LYS A 39 22.53 8.13 -11.81
N ALA A 40 23.74 7.62 -12.09
CA ALA A 40 23.95 6.53 -13.05
C ALA A 40 23.69 5.14 -12.46
N ARG A 41 23.57 5.02 -11.13
CA ARG A 41 23.26 3.78 -10.44
C ARG A 41 21.75 3.62 -10.24
N ASN A 42 21.34 2.36 -10.19
CA ASN A 42 19.96 1.99 -9.89
C ASN A 42 19.78 1.80 -8.39
N ASP A 43 18.58 2.10 -7.93
CA ASP A 43 18.15 1.77 -6.58
C ASP A 43 17.53 0.37 -6.59
N THR A 44 17.78 -0.39 -5.54
CA THR A 44 17.33 -1.78 -5.43
C THR A 44 16.51 -1.98 -4.17
N PHE A 45 15.40 -2.67 -4.28
CA PHE A 45 14.49 -3.00 -3.19
C PHE A 45 14.21 -4.50 -3.22
N ALA A 46 14.70 -5.22 -2.21
CA ALA A 46 14.47 -6.65 -2.05
C ALA A 46 13.46 -6.88 -0.92
N SER A 47 12.23 -7.25 -1.28
CA SER A 47 11.10 -7.34 -0.37
C SER A 47 10.57 -8.76 -0.26
N THR A 48 10.10 -9.14 0.93
CA THR A 48 9.38 -10.40 1.18
C THR A 48 8.01 -10.10 1.78
N VAL A 49 6.98 -10.75 1.25
CA VAL A 49 5.60 -10.72 1.74
C VAL A 49 5.22 -12.14 2.13
N ASP A 50 5.10 -12.41 3.42
CA ASP A 50 4.84 -13.73 3.98
C ASP A 50 3.48 -13.77 4.66
N ALA A 51 2.58 -14.62 4.17
CA ALA A 51 1.35 -14.98 4.86
C ALA A 51 1.50 -16.41 5.40
N PRO A 52 1.71 -16.57 6.72
CA PRO A 52 2.05 -17.85 7.31
C PRO A 52 1.05 -18.97 6.96
N GLY A 53 1.57 -20.09 6.48
CA GLY A 53 0.75 -21.26 6.11
C GLY A 53 -0.04 -21.11 4.80
N TRP A 54 0.16 -20.03 4.06
CA TRP A 54 -0.56 -19.77 2.82
C TRP A 54 0.36 -19.44 1.64
N ALA A 55 1.06 -18.31 1.67
CA ALA A 55 1.86 -17.85 0.55
C ALA A 55 3.06 -16.99 0.98
N ASN A 56 4.20 -17.18 0.31
CA ASN A 56 5.40 -16.39 0.49
C ASN A 56 5.84 -15.81 -0.86
N SER A 57 5.87 -14.48 -0.98
CA SER A 57 6.32 -13.79 -2.18
C SER A 57 7.63 -13.08 -1.90
N ARG A 58 8.57 -13.15 -2.84
CA ARG A 58 9.76 -12.32 -2.87
C ARG A 58 9.73 -11.47 -4.14
N PHE A 59 10.01 -10.19 -3.98
CA PHE A 59 10.17 -9.24 -5.06
C PHE A 59 11.55 -8.62 -4.98
N ASP A 60 12.20 -8.50 -6.14
CA ASP A 60 13.42 -7.73 -6.32
C ASP A 60 13.09 -6.66 -7.37
N VAL A 61 13.02 -5.40 -6.93
CA VAL A 61 12.68 -4.22 -7.73
C VAL A 61 13.94 -3.39 -7.92
N GLU A 62 14.26 -3.06 -9.17
CA GLU A 62 15.43 -2.27 -9.54
C GLU A 62 14.99 -1.06 -10.35
N CYS A 63 15.23 0.14 -9.86
CA CYS A 63 14.75 1.39 -10.45
C CYS A 63 15.90 2.30 -10.83
N SER A 64 15.87 2.85 -12.03
CA SER A 64 16.76 3.96 -12.40
C SER A 64 16.29 5.26 -11.75
N ALA A 65 17.19 6.20 -11.46
CA ALA A 65 16.80 7.55 -11.08
C ALA A 65 15.91 8.20 -12.16
N GLY A 66 14.68 8.56 -11.81
CA GLY A 66 13.94 9.57 -12.58
C GLY A 66 14.65 10.91 -12.45
N THR A 67 14.80 11.66 -13.54
CA THR A 67 15.32 13.04 -13.45
C THR A 67 14.22 14.02 -13.80
N ALA A 68 13.68 14.71 -12.80
CA ALA A 68 13.28 16.11 -13.01
C ALA A 68 14.59 16.90 -13.12
N GLY A 69 14.75 17.69 -14.19
CA GLY A 69 15.90 18.58 -14.30
C GLY A 69 16.02 19.41 -13.03
N LEU A 70 17.23 19.50 -12.46
CA LEU A 70 17.53 20.47 -11.42
C LEU A 70 16.96 21.81 -11.92
N TRP A 71 16.05 22.42 -11.15
CA TRP A 71 15.39 23.71 -11.40
C TRP A 71 14.04 23.75 -12.12
N GLY A 72 13.43 22.66 -12.58
CA GLY A 72 12.13 22.80 -13.29
C GLY A 72 12.20 23.68 -14.56
N ILE A 73 13.41 24.03 -15.03
CA ILE A 73 13.68 24.81 -16.26
C ILE A 73 14.49 23.99 -17.29
N GLY A 74 14.74 22.71 -17.03
CA GLY A 74 15.47 21.81 -17.93
C GLY A 74 14.53 20.91 -18.74
N PHE A 75 14.53 21.06 -20.06
CA PHE A 75 13.73 20.31 -21.05
C PHE A 75 14.03 18.80 -21.14
N THR A 76 14.78 18.22 -20.21
CA THR A 76 15.10 16.78 -20.17
C THR A 76 14.52 16.18 -18.90
N ARG A 77 13.27 15.73 -18.98
CA ARG A 77 12.66 14.86 -17.99
C ARG A 77 12.97 13.42 -18.38
N ARG A 78 13.55 12.63 -17.48
CA ARG A 78 13.83 11.21 -17.73
C ARG A 78 12.82 10.38 -16.97
N ASP A 79 12.16 9.49 -17.69
CA ASP A 79 11.25 8.52 -17.11
C ASP A 79 11.97 7.70 -16.05
N GLU A 80 11.31 7.49 -14.91
CA GLU A 80 11.74 6.49 -13.96
C GLU A 80 11.34 5.12 -14.52
N THR A 81 12.33 4.23 -14.67
CA THR A 81 12.09 2.87 -15.14
C THR A 81 12.44 1.90 -14.03
N CYS A 82 11.46 1.10 -13.62
CA CYS A 82 11.63 0.07 -12.62
C CYS A 82 11.44 -1.31 -13.25
N LYS A 83 12.41 -2.20 -13.05
CA LYS A 83 12.32 -3.61 -13.37
C LYS A 83 11.80 -4.35 -12.14
N VAL A 84 10.83 -5.23 -12.34
CA VAL A 84 10.24 -6.06 -11.29
C VAL A 84 10.52 -7.52 -11.61
N THR A 85 11.14 -8.21 -10.68
CA THR A 85 11.31 -9.68 -10.71
C THR A 85 10.88 -10.27 -9.39
N GLY A 86 10.51 -11.55 -9.39
CA GLY A 86 10.12 -12.18 -8.14
C GLY A 86 9.52 -13.55 -8.31
N LYS A 87 9.08 -14.10 -7.19
CA LYS A 87 8.39 -15.39 -7.16
C LYS A 87 7.40 -15.45 -6.00
N THR A 88 6.32 -16.21 -6.17
CA THR A 88 5.43 -16.63 -5.08
C THR A 88 5.51 -18.13 -4.90
N MET A 89 5.71 -18.56 -3.66
CA MET A 89 5.63 -19.94 -3.21
C MET A 89 4.31 -20.13 -2.45
N LEU A 90 3.56 -21.18 -2.78
CA LEU A 90 2.47 -21.66 -1.92
C LEU A 90 3.06 -22.52 -0.81
N VAL A 91 2.59 -22.29 0.42
CA VAL A 91 3.04 -23.00 1.62
C VAL A 91 2.03 -24.10 1.94
N ASN A 92 2.49 -25.32 2.21
CA ASN A 92 1.60 -26.38 2.66
C ASN A 92 1.14 -26.07 4.11
N PRO A 93 -0.17 -25.95 4.38
CA PRO A 93 -0.68 -25.61 5.71
C PRO A 93 -0.45 -26.71 6.76
N THR A 94 -0.18 -27.96 6.33
CA THR A 94 0.11 -29.08 7.25
C THR A 94 1.60 -29.34 7.44
N ASN A 95 2.44 -28.82 6.53
CA ASN A 95 3.90 -28.92 6.62
C ASN A 95 4.54 -27.67 6.02
N HIS A 96 4.73 -26.65 6.84
CA HIS A 96 5.21 -25.33 6.42
C HIS A 96 6.62 -25.34 5.78
N ALA A 97 7.40 -26.42 5.96
CA ALA A 97 8.69 -26.60 5.29
C ALA A 97 8.52 -26.98 3.80
N GLN A 98 7.35 -27.50 3.41
CA GLN A 98 7.05 -27.82 2.02
C GLN A 98 6.46 -26.60 1.32
N GLN A 99 7.21 -26.09 0.34
CA GLN A 99 6.82 -24.94 -0.47
C GLN A 99 6.84 -25.32 -1.95
N ILE A 100 5.87 -24.79 -2.71
CA ILE A 100 5.74 -25.05 -4.14
C ILE A 100 5.74 -23.72 -4.89
N LEU A 101 6.63 -23.57 -5.85
CA LEU A 101 6.66 -22.40 -6.72
C LEU A 101 5.35 -22.31 -7.51
N ARG A 102 4.62 -21.20 -7.32
CA ARG A 102 3.35 -20.96 -8.01
C ARG A 102 3.43 -19.83 -9.02
N ILE A 103 4.16 -18.77 -8.75
CA ILE A 103 4.22 -17.60 -9.64
C ILE A 103 5.68 -17.21 -9.87
N ASN A 104 6.03 -16.91 -11.11
CA ASN A 104 7.25 -16.15 -11.45
C ASN A 104 6.84 -14.76 -11.94
N TYR A 105 7.31 -13.72 -11.26
CA TYR A 105 7.09 -12.33 -11.67
C TYR A 105 8.24 -11.85 -12.55
N SER A 106 7.90 -11.07 -13.56
CA SER A 106 8.86 -10.46 -14.47
C SER A 106 8.31 -9.18 -15.09
N GLY A 107 9.17 -8.42 -15.75
CA GLY A 107 8.80 -7.18 -16.42
C GLY A 107 9.17 -5.95 -15.59
N GLY A 108 8.27 -4.99 -15.50
CA GLY A 108 8.54 -3.72 -14.86
C GLY A 108 7.47 -2.67 -15.12
N PHE A 109 7.74 -1.42 -14.76
CA PHE A 109 6.90 -0.28 -15.05
C PHE A 109 7.77 0.94 -15.38
N VAL A 110 7.16 1.89 -16.11
CA VAL A 110 7.78 3.17 -16.46
C VAL A 110 6.85 4.26 -15.95
N THR A 111 7.38 5.13 -15.09
CA THR A 111 6.68 6.32 -14.61
C THR A 111 7.09 7.48 -15.50
N LYS A 112 6.13 7.97 -16.26
CA LYS A 112 6.28 9.12 -17.15
C LYS A 112 6.42 10.41 -16.36
N PRO A 113 6.87 11.51 -17.00
CA PRO A 113 7.08 12.77 -16.29
C PRO A 113 5.79 13.47 -15.84
N ASP A 114 4.63 13.04 -16.33
CA ASP A 114 3.31 13.48 -15.86
C ASP A 114 2.81 12.63 -14.67
N GLY A 115 3.63 11.69 -14.20
CA GLY A 115 3.34 10.75 -13.13
C GLY A 115 2.64 9.47 -13.58
N TYR A 116 2.24 9.33 -14.85
CA TYR A 116 1.52 8.14 -15.28
C TYR A 116 2.43 6.90 -15.34
N THR A 117 1.97 5.83 -14.70
CA THR A 117 2.64 4.53 -14.63
C THR A 117 1.68 3.42 -15.05
N ASP A 118 2.02 2.70 -16.12
CA ASP A 118 1.27 1.52 -16.56
C ASP A 118 1.79 0.28 -15.85
N ALA A 119 0.92 -0.40 -15.12
CA ALA A 119 1.27 -1.60 -14.37
C ALA A 119 1.23 -2.88 -15.20
N ARG A 120 0.62 -2.86 -16.39
CA ARG A 120 0.35 -4.07 -17.19
C ARG A 120 1.59 -4.77 -17.71
N THR A 121 2.73 -4.10 -17.65
CA THR A 121 4.03 -4.66 -18.02
C THR A 121 4.68 -5.47 -16.89
N ILE A 122 4.08 -5.51 -15.70
CA ILE A 122 4.44 -6.44 -14.62
C ILE A 122 3.64 -7.73 -14.84
N LEU A 123 4.34 -8.82 -15.14
CA LEU A 123 3.74 -10.11 -15.50
C LEU A 123 3.78 -11.08 -14.33
N ALA A 124 2.73 -11.88 -14.20
CA ALA A 124 2.60 -12.97 -13.24
C ALA A 124 2.42 -14.29 -14.00
N ASN A 125 3.48 -15.10 -14.06
CA ASN A 125 3.48 -16.36 -14.80
C ASN A 125 3.21 -17.53 -13.84
N TYR A 126 1.97 -18.00 -13.82
CA TYR A 126 1.55 -19.12 -12.98
C TYR A 126 2.12 -20.43 -13.48
N GLN A 127 2.79 -21.14 -12.57
CA GLN A 127 3.34 -22.46 -12.80
C GLN A 127 2.28 -23.52 -12.50
N LYS A 128 2.27 -24.61 -13.27
CA LYS A 128 1.36 -25.73 -13.03
C LYS A 128 1.63 -26.36 -11.66
N VAL A 129 0.61 -26.46 -10.80
CA VAL A 129 0.69 -27.09 -9.48
C VAL A 129 -0.51 -28.01 -9.29
N GLY A 130 -0.27 -29.31 -9.14
CA GLY A 130 -1.34 -30.30 -9.05
C GLY A 130 -2.26 -30.26 -10.28
N THR A 131 -3.54 -29.97 -10.06
CA THR A 131 -4.56 -29.81 -11.10
C THR A 131 -4.69 -28.37 -11.62
N ALA A 132 -4.09 -27.38 -10.95
CA ALA A 132 -4.10 -26.00 -11.40
C ALA A 132 -3.18 -25.83 -12.62
N ALA A 133 -3.70 -25.26 -13.70
CA ALA A 133 -2.96 -25.06 -14.94
C ALA A 133 -1.87 -23.98 -14.80
N ALA A 134 -0.95 -24.00 -15.75
CA ALA A 134 -0.08 -22.85 -16.00
C ALA A 134 -0.87 -21.80 -16.79
N GLU A 135 -0.66 -20.53 -16.45
CA GLU A 135 -1.38 -19.39 -17.02
C GLU A 135 -0.53 -18.14 -16.91
N ASN A 136 -0.71 -17.19 -17.82
CA ASN A 136 -0.07 -15.89 -17.75
C ASN A 136 -1.12 -14.85 -17.37
N ALA A 137 -0.86 -14.12 -16.29
CA ALA A 137 -1.57 -12.90 -15.97
C ALA A 137 -0.59 -11.73 -15.96
N SER A 138 -1.14 -10.53 -15.80
CA SER A 138 -0.37 -9.33 -15.52
C SER A 138 -1.03 -8.60 -14.36
N PHE A 139 -0.28 -7.69 -13.75
CA PHE A 139 -0.92 -6.61 -13.03
C PHE A 139 -1.81 -5.82 -14.00
N GLY A 140 -2.80 -5.12 -13.47
CA GLY A 140 -3.78 -4.38 -14.27
C GLY A 140 -3.90 -2.93 -13.82
N GLY A 141 -4.65 -2.14 -14.59
CA GLY A 141 -4.89 -0.72 -14.28
C GLY A 141 -3.66 0.16 -14.45
N SER A 142 -3.70 1.32 -13.82
CA SER A 142 -2.62 2.31 -13.84
C SER A 142 -2.45 2.98 -12.48
N VAL A 143 -1.28 3.53 -12.26
CA VAL A 143 -0.96 4.36 -11.09
C VAL A 143 -0.53 5.74 -11.59
N MET A 144 -0.95 6.81 -10.92
CA MET A 144 -0.39 8.14 -11.10
C MET A 144 0.47 8.46 -9.88
N MET A 145 1.78 8.62 -10.06
CA MET A 145 2.72 8.90 -8.98
C MET A 145 3.23 10.32 -9.07
N LYS A 146 3.08 11.08 -7.99
CA LYS A 146 3.50 12.48 -7.83
C LYS A 146 3.16 13.35 -9.06
N PRO A 147 1.91 13.33 -9.57
CA PRO A 147 1.53 14.16 -10.71
C PRO A 147 1.67 15.64 -10.38
N GLU A 148 2.10 16.45 -11.37
CA GLU A 148 2.17 17.92 -11.23
C GLU A 148 0.80 18.53 -10.91
N ASN A 149 -0.29 17.89 -11.37
CA ASN A 149 -1.65 18.30 -11.08
C ASN A 149 -2.42 17.12 -10.44
N PRO A 150 -2.59 17.13 -9.10
CA PRO A 150 -3.37 16.12 -8.40
C PRO A 150 -4.82 16.06 -8.88
N ALA A 151 -5.41 14.86 -8.83
CA ALA A 151 -6.81 14.66 -9.15
C ALA A 151 -7.74 15.36 -8.12
N ALA A 152 -8.99 15.63 -8.52
CA ALA A 152 -9.95 16.30 -7.65
C ALA A 152 -10.21 15.57 -6.32
N SER A 153 -10.19 14.23 -6.33
CA SER A 153 -10.33 13.41 -5.12
C SER A 153 -9.13 13.55 -4.17
N ALA A 154 -7.91 13.55 -4.69
CA ALA A 154 -6.70 13.82 -3.92
C ALA A 154 -6.69 15.25 -3.33
N LYS A 155 -7.15 16.24 -4.11
CA LYS A 155 -7.31 17.63 -3.62
C LYS A 155 -8.35 17.71 -2.50
N ALA A 156 -9.48 17.02 -2.63
CA ALA A 156 -10.49 16.97 -1.57
C ALA A 156 -9.95 16.29 -0.30
N LEU A 157 -9.12 15.25 -0.42
CA LEU A 157 -8.45 14.63 0.72
C LEU A 157 -7.46 15.60 1.39
N GLN A 158 -6.68 16.34 0.60
CA GLN A 158 -5.80 17.40 1.08
C GLN A 158 -6.56 18.50 1.83
N GLU A 159 -7.65 19.03 1.26
CA GLU A 159 -8.47 20.06 1.88
C GLU A 159 -9.06 19.59 3.21
N ARG A 160 -9.52 18.34 3.30
CA ARG A 160 -9.98 17.73 4.56
C ARG A 160 -8.88 17.69 5.62
N LEU A 161 -7.68 17.26 5.25
CA LEU A 161 -6.55 17.21 6.19
C LEU A 161 -6.16 18.59 6.70
N ILE A 162 -6.01 19.57 5.79
CA ILE A 162 -5.63 20.94 6.17
C ILE A 162 -6.69 21.53 7.11
N GLY A 163 -7.98 21.35 6.81
CA GLY A 163 -9.07 21.77 7.68
C GLY A 163 -8.95 21.14 9.08
N TYR A 164 -8.75 19.82 9.16
CA TYR A 164 -8.57 19.13 10.43
C TYR A 164 -7.36 19.64 11.22
N LEU A 165 -6.19 19.80 10.59
CA LEU A 165 -4.99 20.30 11.26
C LEU A 165 -5.16 21.74 11.77
N GLN A 166 -5.89 22.58 11.04
CA GLN A 166 -6.23 23.94 11.47
C GLN A 166 -7.18 23.95 12.68
N GLU A 167 -8.16 23.05 12.69
CA GLU A 167 -9.11 22.88 13.80
C GLU A 167 -8.42 22.35 15.06
N GLN A 168 -7.58 21.32 14.94
CA GLN A 168 -6.83 20.75 16.06
C GLN A 168 -5.71 21.67 16.56
N GLY A 169 -5.08 22.45 15.68
CA GLY A 169 -4.05 23.44 16.01
C GLY A 169 -4.57 24.70 16.71
N GLY A 170 -5.90 24.85 16.83
CA GLY A 170 -6.58 25.78 17.71
C GLY A 170 -6.03 27.20 17.76
N ALA A 171 -6.23 28.02 16.72
CA ALA A 171 -6.08 29.49 16.77
C ALA A 171 -4.83 30.05 17.50
N GLN A 172 -3.73 29.28 17.58
CA GLN A 172 -2.47 29.76 18.15
C GLN A 172 -1.59 30.25 17.01
N GLY A 173 -1.67 31.56 16.81
CA GLY A 173 -0.85 32.44 15.99
C GLY A 173 0.23 31.81 15.10
N GLY A 174 0.01 31.90 13.78
CA GLY A 174 1.11 32.08 12.82
C GLY A 174 1.92 30.85 12.43
N VAL A 175 1.54 29.63 12.84
CA VAL A 175 2.18 28.42 12.32
C VAL A 175 1.72 28.20 10.88
N SER A 176 2.63 28.38 9.92
CA SER A 176 2.41 27.99 8.52
C SER A 176 2.44 26.46 8.43
N ILE A 177 1.27 25.85 8.27
CA ILE A 177 1.15 24.42 7.96
C ILE A 177 1.70 24.22 6.54
N SER A 178 2.68 23.34 6.36
CA SER A 178 3.13 22.98 5.02
C SER A 178 1.97 22.41 4.20
N THR A 179 1.81 22.90 2.98
CA THR A 179 0.78 22.41 2.05
C THR A 179 1.36 21.52 0.95
N GLU A 180 2.67 21.28 1.01
CA GLU A 180 3.36 20.36 0.12
C GLU A 180 2.93 18.92 0.44
N MET A 181 2.67 18.15 -0.61
CA MET A 181 2.18 16.78 -0.50
C MET A 181 2.56 15.97 -1.72
N ASP A 182 2.89 14.70 -1.51
CA ASP A 182 3.06 13.74 -2.58
C ASP A 182 1.79 12.91 -2.76
N THR A 183 1.34 12.73 -4.01
CA THR A 183 0.12 11.97 -4.30
C THR A 183 0.41 10.71 -5.09
N ILE A 184 -0.26 9.62 -4.74
CA ILE A 184 -0.29 8.37 -5.51
C ILE A 184 -1.75 8.01 -5.74
N ARG A 185 -2.18 7.94 -6.99
CA ARG A 185 -3.55 7.53 -7.35
C ARG A 185 -3.53 6.18 -8.04
N PHE A 186 -4.37 5.28 -7.57
CA PHE A 186 -4.62 3.98 -8.18
C PHE A 186 -5.90 4.05 -9.00
N ASP A 187 -5.84 3.69 -10.29
CA ASP A 187 -7.02 3.49 -11.14
C ASP A 187 -7.12 2.01 -11.49
N ARG A 188 -8.00 1.32 -10.75
CA ARG A 188 -8.26 -0.12 -10.87
C ARG A 188 -6.97 -0.94 -10.97
N PHE A 189 -5.98 -0.57 -10.16
CA PHE A 189 -4.70 -1.26 -10.10
C PHE A 189 -4.94 -2.68 -9.59
N MET A 190 -4.76 -3.66 -10.47
CA MET A 190 -5.09 -5.05 -10.18
C MET A 190 -3.84 -5.80 -9.75
N VAL A 191 -3.91 -6.38 -8.56
CA VAL A 191 -2.93 -7.32 -8.04
C VAL A 191 -3.46 -8.74 -8.29
N PRO A 192 -2.74 -9.56 -9.07
CA PRO A 192 -3.17 -10.92 -9.37
C PRO A 192 -3.09 -11.82 -8.12
N ASN A 193 -4.01 -12.76 -8.02
CA ASN A 193 -4.14 -13.69 -6.91
C ASN A 193 -2.90 -14.57 -6.72
N VAL A 194 -2.68 -15.12 -5.53
CA VAL A 194 -1.51 -15.96 -5.26
C VAL A 194 -1.56 -17.36 -5.91
N GLY A 195 -2.63 -17.67 -6.63
CA GLY A 195 -2.79 -18.91 -7.41
C GLY A 195 -3.18 -20.11 -6.57
N GLY A 196 -3.64 -19.91 -5.33
CA GLY A 196 -4.17 -20.95 -4.47
C GLY A 196 -5.63 -21.27 -4.78
N ARG A 197 -6.18 -22.30 -4.13
CA ARG A 197 -7.63 -22.58 -4.25
C ARG A 197 -8.42 -21.53 -3.47
N GLY A 198 -9.37 -20.87 -4.13
CA GLY A 198 -10.25 -19.88 -3.50
C GLY A 198 -9.63 -18.49 -3.34
N THR A 199 -8.43 -18.26 -3.87
CA THR A 199 -7.76 -16.96 -3.86
C THR A 199 -8.32 -16.09 -4.99
N VAL A 200 -8.38 -14.79 -4.77
CA VAL A 200 -9.01 -13.84 -5.70
C VAL A 200 -8.10 -12.67 -6.02
N ASP A 201 -8.24 -12.11 -7.22
CA ASP A 201 -7.54 -10.88 -7.58
C ASP A 201 -8.14 -9.71 -6.81
N CYS A 202 -7.32 -8.73 -6.47
CA CYS A 202 -7.74 -7.50 -5.79
C CYS A 202 -7.43 -6.28 -6.65
N ALA A 203 -8.45 -5.50 -6.99
CA ALA A 203 -8.35 -4.25 -7.74
C ALA A 203 -8.50 -3.05 -6.81
N TRP A 204 -7.46 -2.22 -6.74
CA TRP A 204 -7.36 -1.03 -5.90
C TRP A 204 -7.67 0.23 -6.69
N THR A 205 -8.59 1.04 -6.19
CA THR A 205 -8.92 2.36 -6.77
C THR A 205 -9.00 3.38 -5.66
N GLY A 206 -8.28 4.50 -5.79
CA GLY A 206 -8.27 5.51 -4.74
C GLY A 206 -6.97 6.31 -4.71
N ASP A 207 -6.78 7.07 -3.65
CA ASP A 207 -5.67 8.01 -3.51
C ASP A 207 -4.90 7.73 -2.20
N MET A 208 -3.58 7.88 -2.28
CA MET A 208 -2.68 8.03 -1.16
C MET A 208 -2.00 9.39 -1.24
N LEU A 209 -1.81 10.02 -0.10
CA LEU A 209 -1.30 11.38 0.01
C LEU A 209 -0.30 11.45 1.15
N TYR A 210 0.98 11.61 0.87
CA TYR A 210 1.95 11.90 1.92
C TYR A 210 1.87 13.37 2.29
N ALA A 211 1.54 13.63 3.54
CA ALA A 211 1.44 14.97 4.09
C ALA A 211 2.68 15.28 4.92
N TYR A 212 3.50 16.23 4.48
CA TYR A 212 4.69 16.65 5.20
C TYR A 212 4.36 17.40 6.50
N ALA A 213 3.16 17.97 6.61
CA ALA A 213 2.72 18.70 7.80
C ALA A 213 2.59 17.83 9.06
N ASN A 214 2.30 16.53 8.90
CA ASN A 214 2.13 15.59 10.00
C ASN A 214 2.84 14.24 9.73
N GLU A 215 3.76 14.24 8.76
CA GLU A 215 4.59 13.11 8.35
C GLU A 215 3.79 11.81 8.20
N ALA A 216 2.72 11.84 7.42
CA ALA A 216 1.80 10.71 7.33
C ALA A 216 1.21 10.52 5.93
N TRP A 217 1.15 9.27 5.49
CA TRP A 217 0.30 8.89 4.37
C TRP A 217 -1.16 8.93 4.80
N GLN A 218 -1.99 9.70 4.09
CA GLN A 218 -3.45 9.66 4.16
C GLN A 218 -3.97 8.83 3.00
N MET A 219 -4.97 8.00 3.24
CA MET A 219 -5.39 6.98 2.28
C MET A 219 -6.91 6.85 2.22
N ASP A 220 -7.44 6.77 1.00
CA ASP A 220 -8.86 6.56 0.72
C ASP A 220 -8.98 5.63 -0.49
N PHE A 221 -9.50 4.42 -0.26
CA PHE A 221 -9.55 3.35 -1.23
C PHE A 221 -10.93 2.71 -1.34
N THR A 222 -11.26 2.32 -2.57
CA THR A 222 -12.23 1.28 -2.87
C THR A 222 -11.49 0.09 -3.49
N VAL A 223 -11.58 -1.07 -2.84
CA VAL A 223 -10.89 -2.29 -3.22
C VAL A 223 -11.90 -3.36 -3.58
N LYS A 224 -11.83 -3.90 -4.79
CA LYS A 224 -12.65 -5.04 -5.22
C LYS A 224 -11.81 -6.31 -5.20
N CYS A 225 -12.12 -7.25 -4.31
CA CYS A 225 -11.48 -8.57 -4.28
C CYS A 225 -12.50 -9.65 -4.64
N GLY A 226 -12.34 -10.30 -5.79
CA GLY A 226 -13.37 -11.16 -6.36
C GLY A 226 -14.69 -10.40 -6.56
N GLU A 227 -15.77 -10.88 -5.94
CA GLU A 227 -17.10 -10.23 -6.01
C GLU A 227 -17.34 -9.20 -4.89
N GLN A 228 -16.46 -9.15 -3.88
CA GLN A 228 -16.64 -8.28 -2.71
C GLN A 228 -15.94 -6.93 -2.92
N THR A 229 -16.55 -5.87 -2.42
CA THR A 229 -15.98 -4.51 -2.45
C THR A 229 -15.83 -3.97 -1.05
N TYR A 230 -14.66 -3.43 -0.76
CA TYR A 230 -14.27 -2.87 0.52
C TYR A 230 -13.95 -1.40 0.34
N LYS A 231 -14.46 -0.55 1.23
CA LYS A 231 -14.00 0.84 1.34
C LYS A 231 -13.03 0.90 2.50
N LEU A 232 -11.84 1.43 2.28
CA LEU A 232 -10.79 1.55 3.28
C LEU A 232 -10.37 3.01 3.36
N GLU A 233 -10.47 3.60 4.54
CA GLU A 233 -10.02 4.97 4.81
C GLU A 233 -9.10 4.94 6.02
N GLY A 234 -8.04 5.74 6.00
CA GLY A 234 -7.08 5.70 7.09
C GLY A 234 -5.77 6.40 6.81
N ASN A 235 -4.77 6.08 7.62
CA ASN A 235 -3.46 6.70 7.55
C ASN A 235 -2.33 5.75 7.91
N MET A 236 -1.11 6.19 7.61
CA MET A 236 0.13 5.54 7.98
C MET A 236 1.16 6.61 8.35
N PRO A 237 1.08 7.17 9.57
CA PRO A 237 2.08 8.09 10.11
C PRO A 237 3.47 7.44 10.20
N TRP A 238 4.47 8.25 9.88
CA TRP A 238 5.87 8.05 10.23
C TRP A 238 6.09 8.55 11.65
N LEU A 239 6.71 7.73 12.49
CA LEU A 239 7.04 8.06 13.87
C LEU A 239 8.50 7.72 14.13
N ASP A 240 9.27 8.64 14.69
CA ASP A 240 10.59 8.34 15.20
C ASP A 240 10.49 7.44 16.45
N VAL A 241 11.38 6.45 16.55
CA VAL A 241 11.43 5.58 17.73
C VAL A 241 12.16 6.30 18.85
N GLU A 242 11.44 6.64 19.92
CA GLU A 242 11.98 7.39 21.05
C GLU A 242 13.25 6.73 21.62
N GLY A 243 14.33 7.50 21.68
CA GLY A 243 15.62 7.07 22.22
C GLY A 243 16.47 6.20 21.29
N GLN A 244 16.07 6.01 20.02
CA GLN A 244 16.88 5.30 19.02
C GLN A 244 17.08 6.15 17.76
N ASP A 245 18.31 6.65 17.59
CA ASP A 245 18.68 7.36 16.36
C ASP A 245 18.56 6.45 15.15
N HIS A 246 18.10 7.03 14.04
CA HIS A 246 17.94 6.34 12.74
C HIS A 246 16.99 5.14 12.77
N GLN A 247 16.04 5.14 13.71
CA GLN A 247 14.93 4.20 13.72
C GLN A 247 13.62 4.94 13.64
N ALA A 248 12.76 4.48 12.73
CA ALA A 248 11.42 5.01 12.56
C ALA A 248 10.44 3.86 12.39
N GLU A 249 9.16 4.16 12.55
CA GLU A 249 8.09 3.22 12.30
C GLU A 249 6.95 3.88 11.52
N TYR A 250 6.46 3.15 10.52
CA TYR A 250 5.17 3.42 9.93
C TYR A 250 4.10 2.65 10.70
N VAL A 251 3.08 3.35 11.20
CA VAL A 251 1.94 2.73 11.89
C VAL A 251 0.72 2.79 10.99
N LEU A 252 0.37 1.69 10.34
CA LEU A 252 -0.74 1.59 9.41
C LEU A 252 -2.06 1.37 10.14
N ASN A 253 -3.05 2.20 9.84
CA ASN A 253 -4.46 1.96 10.15
C ASN A 253 -5.31 2.28 8.92
N LEU A 254 -5.82 1.25 8.24
CA LEU A 254 -6.75 1.35 7.11
C LEU A 254 -8.06 0.66 7.47
N MET A 255 -9.10 1.45 7.67
CA MET A 255 -10.33 1.02 8.31
C MET A 255 -11.44 0.81 7.28
N THR A 256 -12.15 -0.31 7.34
CA THR A 256 -13.49 -0.39 6.77
C THR A 256 -14.43 0.36 7.69
N GLY A 257 -15.12 1.39 7.19
CA GLY A 257 -15.99 2.18 8.05
C GLY A 257 -17.05 1.32 8.75
N GLY A 258 -17.37 1.73 9.97
CA GLY A 258 -18.03 0.89 10.97
C GLY A 258 -19.35 0.27 10.47
N GLY A 259 -19.39 -1.06 10.47
CA GLY A 259 -20.61 -1.85 10.35
C GLY A 259 -20.85 -2.39 8.95
N GLY A 260 -20.48 -3.65 8.71
CA GLY A 260 -21.12 -4.51 7.72
C GLY A 260 -21.24 -3.90 6.31
N GLY A 261 -20.12 -3.79 5.60
CA GLY A 261 -20.13 -3.70 4.13
C GLY A 261 -20.60 -2.38 3.51
N ALA A 262 -20.84 -1.29 4.24
CA ALA A 262 -21.11 0.00 3.62
C ALA A 262 -20.75 1.21 4.50
N ALA A 263 -20.08 2.17 3.83
CA ALA A 263 -19.67 3.51 4.28
C ALA A 263 -18.38 3.57 5.11
N GLY A 264 -17.37 4.26 4.57
CA GLY A 264 -16.08 4.56 5.23
C GLY A 264 -16.27 5.44 6.46
N GLY A 265 -15.32 5.33 7.39
CA GLY A 265 -15.23 6.19 8.57
C GLY A 265 -14.29 7.33 8.27
N ASP A 266 -14.63 8.54 8.71
CA ASP A 266 -13.73 9.69 8.64
C ASP A 266 -12.44 9.36 9.42
N PRO A 267 -11.28 9.26 8.76
CA PRO A 267 -10.02 8.87 9.40
C PRO A 267 -9.54 9.90 10.42
N PHE A 268 -10.14 11.09 10.46
CA PHE A 268 -9.80 12.20 11.36
C PHE A 268 -10.76 12.35 12.55
N ALA A 269 -11.89 11.64 12.56
CA ALA A 269 -12.94 11.77 13.59
C ALA A 269 -13.00 10.61 14.59
N ALA A 270 -12.14 9.60 14.46
CA ALA A 270 -12.15 8.44 15.36
C ALA A 270 -11.66 8.83 16.76
N ALA A 271 -12.54 8.68 17.77
CA ALA A 271 -12.23 8.98 19.17
C ALA A 271 -11.12 8.08 19.79
N ASP A 272 -10.81 6.96 19.12
CA ASP A 272 -9.68 6.08 19.42
C ASP A 272 -9.22 5.40 18.10
N PRO A 273 -8.09 5.82 17.50
CA PRO A 273 -7.57 5.22 16.27
C PRO A 273 -7.03 3.79 16.44
N PHE A 274 -7.05 3.23 17.66
CA PHE A 274 -6.55 1.89 17.99
C PHE A 274 -7.61 0.93 18.58
N ALA A 275 -8.89 1.34 18.63
CA ALA A 275 -9.97 0.40 18.90
C ALA A 275 -9.97 -0.71 17.82
N GLN A 276 -10.45 -1.93 18.10
CA GLN A 276 -10.51 -2.98 17.07
C GLN A 276 -11.30 -2.48 15.86
N ILE A 277 -10.60 -2.16 14.77
CA ILE A 277 -11.20 -1.66 13.55
C ILE A 277 -11.06 -2.75 12.48
N ASP A 278 -12.20 -3.12 11.89
CA ASP A 278 -12.26 -3.94 10.69
C ASP A 278 -11.44 -3.27 9.57
N GLY A 279 -10.64 -4.02 8.82
CA GLY A 279 -9.72 -3.47 7.83
C GLY A 279 -8.30 -4.04 7.94
N ILE A 280 -7.30 -3.21 7.66
CA ILE A 280 -5.88 -3.55 7.73
C ILE A 280 -5.20 -2.63 8.75
N SER A 281 -4.54 -3.20 9.74
CA SER A 281 -3.67 -2.45 10.65
C SER A 281 -2.28 -3.06 10.71
N GLY A 282 -1.28 -2.33 11.20
CA GLY A 282 0.04 -2.90 11.36
C GLY A 282 1.13 -1.89 11.65
N THR A 283 2.35 -2.40 11.80
CA THR A 283 3.53 -1.56 11.99
C THR A 283 4.64 -2.07 11.08
N ILE A 284 5.36 -1.14 10.45
CA ILE A 284 6.58 -1.40 9.68
C ILE A 284 7.70 -0.59 10.32
N LYS A 285 8.60 -1.26 11.02
CA LYS A 285 9.79 -0.66 11.62
C LYS A 285 10.88 -0.55 10.59
N MET A 286 11.60 0.56 10.62
CA MET A 286 12.64 0.90 9.67
C MET A 286 13.92 1.24 10.42
N GLU A 287 15.02 0.65 9.96
CA GLU A 287 16.37 1.01 10.34
C GLU A 287 16.99 1.75 9.14
N LEU A 288 17.42 2.99 9.39
CA LEU A 288 17.94 3.91 8.39
C LEU A 288 19.46 4.00 8.53
N SER A 289 20.20 3.98 7.43
CA SER A 289 21.65 4.12 7.48
C SER A 289 22.23 4.72 6.20
N ASP A 290 23.53 5.00 6.26
CA ASP A 290 24.30 5.58 5.14
C ASP A 290 23.74 6.90 4.63
N LEU A 291 23.28 7.76 5.55
CA LEU A 291 22.68 9.07 5.26
C LEU A 291 23.56 9.90 4.31
N VAL A 292 22.91 10.60 3.39
CA VAL A 292 23.54 11.58 2.51
C VAL A 292 22.73 12.86 2.48
N GLU A 293 23.43 13.97 2.41
CA GLU A 293 22.80 15.27 2.26
C GLU A 293 22.27 15.43 0.83
N VAL A 294 20.96 15.60 0.70
CA VAL A 294 20.26 15.81 -0.57
C VAL A 294 19.62 17.18 -0.53
N ARG A 295 19.80 17.95 -1.61
CA ARG A 295 19.15 19.24 -1.76
C ARG A 295 17.69 19.06 -2.12
N ILE A 296 16.79 19.48 -1.22
CA ILE A 296 15.33 19.40 -1.39
C ILE A 296 14.78 20.67 -2.06
N SER A 297 15.39 21.82 -1.77
CA SER A 297 15.01 23.12 -2.34
C SER A 297 16.23 23.99 -2.68
N GLU A 298 16.00 25.20 -3.20
CA GLU A 298 17.08 26.14 -3.46
C GLU A 298 17.85 26.54 -2.19
N THR A 299 17.25 26.39 -1.01
CA THR A 299 17.83 26.84 0.26
C THR A 299 17.95 25.75 1.31
N GLU A 300 17.47 24.54 1.02
CA GLU A 300 17.32 23.48 2.02
C GLU A 300 17.87 22.14 1.54
N THR A 301 18.44 21.43 2.50
CA THR A 301 19.03 20.11 2.35
C THR A 301 18.50 19.20 3.45
N ASP A 302 18.19 17.95 3.10
CA ASP A 302 17.84 16.90 4.06
C ASP A 302 18.93 15.84 4.17
N GLU A 303 18.92 15.10 5.26
CA GLU A 303 19.64 13.83 5.36
C GLU A 303 18.73 12.66 4.94
N VAL A 304 18.99 12.12 3.75
CA VAL A 304 18.20 11.00 3.20
C VAL A 304 18.98 9.69 3.34
N PRO A 305 18.36 8.60 3.84
CA PRO A 305 19.04 7.31 4.00
C PRO A 305 19.27 6.62 2.66
N VAL A 306 20.52 6.24 2.40
CA VAL A 306 20.86 5.42 1.24
C VAL A 306 20.49 3.96 1.48
N SER A 307 20.51 3.51 2.74
CA SER A 307 20.21 2.13 3.11
C SER A 307 19.01 2.13 4.05
N VAL A 308 17.98 1.33 3.74
CA VAL A 308 16.78 1.18 4.59
C VAL A 308 16.49 -0.31 4.77
N THR A 309 16.38 -0.76 6.02
CA THR A 309 15.87 -2.09 6.34
C THR A 309 14.51 -1.93 6.99
N ALA A 310 13.47 -2.49 6.36
CA ALA A 310 12.11 -2.43 6.90
C ALA A 310 11.63 -3.84 7.32
N LYS A 311 10.93 -3.91 8.45
CA LYS A 311 10.30 -5.14 8.95
C LYS A 311 9.00 -4.81 9.65
N GLY A 312 7.93 -5.49 9.25
CA GLY A 312 6.61 -5.25 9.79
C GLY A 312 5.68 -6.43 9.74
N THR A 313 4.49 -6.23 10.29
CA THR A 313 3.37 -7.15 10.16
C THR A 313 2.09 -6.35 9.97
N LEU A 314 1.34 -6.72 8.94
CA LEU A 314 0.01 -6.22 8.65
C LEU A 314 -1.00 -7.28 9.09
N THR A 315 -2.07 -6.86 9.75
CA THR A 315 -3.15 -7.70 10.25
C THR A 315 -4.43 -7.29 9.55
N GLY A 316 -5.09 -8.23 8.88
CA GLY A 316 -6.44 -8.03 8.37
C GLY A 316 -7.48 -8.51 9.38
N THR A 317 -8.46 -7.68 9.70
CA THR A 317 -9.60 -8.03 10.56
C THR A 317 -10.89 -7.86 9.77
N ASN A 318 -11.72 -8.91 9.68
CA ASN A 318 -12.98 -8.89 8.91
C ASN A 318 -12.85 -8.50 7.41
N VAL A 319 -11.66 -8.68 6.85
CA VAL A 319 -11.34 -8.57 5.42
C VAL A 319 -10.70 -9.87 4.94
N PRO A 320 -10.69 -10.19 3.64
CA PRO A 320 -10.10 -11.43 3.15
C PRO A 320 -8.56 -11.37 3.17
N PRO A 321 -7.86 -12.52 3.34
CA PRO A 321 -6.40 -12.59 3.27
C PRO A 321 -5.80 -11.99 2.01
N ASP A 322 -6.43 -12.20 0.85
CA ASP A 322 -6.01 -11.63 -0.44
C ASP A 322 -5.94 -10.10 -0.42
N LEU A 323 -6.84 -9.44 0.33
CA LEU A 323 -6.85 -7.98 0.44
C LEU A 323 -5.60 -7.49 1.17
N THR A 324 -5.33 -8.00 2.38
CA THR A 324 -4.14 -7.60 3.16
C THR A 324 -2.84 -7.98 2.44
N TYR A 325 -2.81 -9.15 1.82
CA TYR A 325 -1.66 -9.61 1.06
C TYR A 325 -1.38 -8.74 -0.16
N SER A 326 -2.42 -8.37 -0.91
CA SER A 326 -2.28 -7.50 -2.09
C SER A 326 -1.80 -6.10 -1.73
N PHE A 327 -2.20 -5.55 -0.58
CA PHE A 327 -1.66 -4.28 -0.08
C PHE A 327 -0.16 -4.39 0.24
N ALA A 328 0.27 -5.47 0.90
CA ALA A 328 1.69 -5.72 1.15
C ALA A 328 2.50 -5.90 -0.16
N GLN A 329 1.90 -6.49 -1.20
CA GLN A 329 2.51 -6.57 -2.54
C GLN A 329 2.61 -5.20 -3.21
N ILE A 330 1.62 -4.31 -3.04
CA ILE A 330 1.69 -2.91 -3.50
C ILE A 330 2.88 -2.20 -2.85
N LEU A 331 3.03 -2.33 -1.53
CA LEU A 331 4.17 -1.78 -0.78
C LEU A 331 5.51 -2.35 -1.28
N ALA A 332 5.57 -3.64 -1.61
CA ALA A 332 6.78 -4.27 -2.14
C ALA A 332 7.15 -3.80 -3.56
N ILE A 333 6.16 -3.64 -4.44
CA ILE A 333 6.37 -3.29 -5.85
C ILE A 333 6.68 -1.81 -6.02
N PHE A 334 5.97 -0.96 -5.28
CA PHE A 334 6.20 0.49 -5.25
C PHE A 334 7.06 0.92 -4.05
N ALA A 335 7.97 0.03 -3.65
CA ALA A 335 8.83 0.21 -2.48
C ALA A 335 9.67 1.48 -2.55
N ARG A 336 10.11 1.87 -3.77
CA ARG A 336 10.72 3.18 -4.03
C ARG A 336 9.74 4.25 -3.55
N THR A 337 8.64 4.49 -4.27
CA THR A 337 7.70 5.58 -3.95
C THR A 337 7.21 5.63 -2.50
N MET A 338 7.10 4.50 -1.80
CA MET A 338 6.58 4.43 -0.42
C MET A 338 7.65 4.54 0.68
N PHE A 339 8.88 4.07 0.44
CA PHE A 339 9.94 3.96 1.44
C PHE A 339 11.27 4.60 0.99
N GLY A 340 11.30 5.29 -0.16
CA GLY A 340 12.53 5.85 -0.73
C GLY A 340 12.40 6.77 -1.97
N ALA A 341 13.42 7.60 -2.15
CA ALA A 341 13.59 8.69 -3.14
C ALA A 341 12.50 9.77 -3.16
#